data_AF-A0A1F1F8U3-F1
#
_entry.id   AF-A0A1F1F8U3-F1
#
_cell.length_a   1.000
_cell.length_b   1.000
_cell.length_c   1.000
_cell.angle_alpha   90.00
_cell.angle_beta   90.00
_cell.angle_gamma   90.00
#
_symmetry.space_group_name_H-M   'P 1'
#
loop_
_entity.id
_entity.type
_entity.pdbx_description
1 polymer ?
#
loop_
_entity_poly.entity_id
_entity_poly.type
_entity_poly.pdbx_seq_one_letter_code
_entity_poly.pdbx_strand_id
1 'polypeptide(L)'
;MLGGLRSERHQWIGSVRWTPTGGKPTVYELHLGESVHIDGLGTVTLLAVNPPPLLSDQKSGGWTIEVNINLNPDLHWCEPWNPC
;
A
#
# COMPACT_ATOMS: atom_id res chain seq x y z
N MET A 1 5.72 3.01 -4.81
CA MET A 1 5.67 1.61 -5.29
C MET A 1 5.49 0.72 -4.07
N LEU A 2 4.52 -0.20 -4.06
CA LEU A 2 4.23 -1.07 -2.91
C LEU A 2 5.35 -2.12 -2.76
N GLY A 3 5.98 -2.21 -1.60
CA GLY A 3 7.10 -3.09 -1.31
C GLY A 3 6.64 -4.44 -0.77
N GLY A 4 5.93 -5.23 -1.57
CA GLY A 4 5.58 -6.60 -1.21
C GLY A 4 4.61 -6.75 -0.03
N LEU A 5 4.20 -7.99 0.18
CA LEU A 5 3.25 -8.41 1.20
C LEU A 5 3.83 -9.61 1.94
N ARG A 6 3.80 -9.61 3.28
CA ARG A 6 4.22 -10.74 4.12
C ARG A 6 3.16 -11.06 5.18
N SER A 7 3.15 -12.31 5.64
CA SER A 7 2.38 -12.73 6.80
C SER A 7 3.31 -12.96 7.98
N GLU A 8 3.04 -12.32 9.11
CA GLU A 8 3.81 -12.44 10.34
C GLU A 8 2.84 -12.56 11.52
N ARG A 9 3.03 -13.57 12.40
CA ARG A 9 2.18 -13.80 13.58
C ARG A 9 0.67 -13.80 13.31
N HIS A 10 0.23 -14.41 12.20
CA HIS A 10 -1.16 -14.46 11.75
C HIS A 10 -1.75 -13.13 11.26
N GLN A 11 -0.91 -12.14 10.96
CA GLN A 11 -1.32 -10.85 10.41
C GLN A 11 -0.63 -10.58 9.08
N TRP A 12 -1.35 -9.94 8.17
CA TRP A 12 -0.79 -9.47 6.91
C TRP A 12 -0.20 -8.07 7.05
N ILE A 13 1.03 -7.93 6.55
CA ILE A 13 1.80 -6.69 6.55
C ILE A 13 2.19 -6.38 5.10
N GLY A 14 1.65 -5.29 4.57
CA GLY A 14 2.12 -4.68 3.33
C GLY A 14 3.25 -3.69 3.60
N SER A 15 3.97 -3.28 2.57
CA SER A 15 4.81 -2.08 2.69
C SER A 15 4.57 -1.09 1.56
N VAL A 16 4.73 0.19 1.87
CA VAL A 16 4.63 1.27 0.90
C VAL A 16 5.93 2.07 0.90
N ARG A 17 6.55 2.18 -0.27
CA ARG A 17 7.69 3.07 -0.48
C ARG A 17 7.20 4.42 -0.99
N TRP A 18 7.46 5.46 -0.20
CA TRP A 18 7.15 6.85 -0.52
C TRP A 18 8.43 7.67 -0.66
N THR A 19 8.49 8.50 -1.69
CA THR A 19 9.59 9.44 -1.92
C THR A 19 8.98 10.83 -2.12
N PRO A 20 9.00 11.70 -1.11
CA PRO A 20 8.52 13.07 -1.27
C PRO A 20 9.46 13.84 -2.21
N THR A 21 8.94 14.85 -2.91
CA THR A 21 9.72 15.69 -3.83
C THR A 21 10.92 16.31 -3.12
N GLY A 22 12.13 16.07 -3.63
CA GLY A 22 13.38 16.55 -3.03
C GLY A 22 13.80 15.84 -1.74
N GLY A 23 13.04 14.83 -1.28
CA GLY A 23 13.31 14.07 -0.07
C GLY A 23 13.95 12.70 -0.32
N LYS A 24 14.19 11.96 0.78
CA LYS A 24 14.70 10.59 0.73
C LYS A 24 13.55 9.57 0.72
N PRO A 25 13.68 8.45 -0.02
CA PRO A 25 12.69 7.38 0.01
C PRO A 25 12.60 6.78 1.42
N THR A 26 11.39 6.61 1.91
CA THR A 26 11.09 5.94 3.18
C THR A 26 10.11 4.80 2.93
N VAL A 27 10.28 3.69 3.66
CA VAL A 27 9.39 2.53 3.60
C VAL A 27 8.57 2.50 4.87
N TYR A 28 7.25 2.38 4.72
CA TYR A 28 6.30 2.27 5.81
C TYR A 28 5.66 0.89 5.78
N GLU A 29 5.42 0.31 6.95
CA GLU A 29 4.69 -0.95 7.10
C GLU A 29 3.20 -0.65 7.26
N LEU A 30 2.37 -1.41 6.56
CA LEU A 30 0.93 -1.31 6.61
C LEU A 30 0.37 -2.61 7.15
N HIS A 31 -0.12 -2.55 8.38
CA HIS A 31 -0.85 -3.63 9.02
C HIS A 31 -2.27 -3.68 8.45
N LEU A 32 -2.77 -4.87 8.11
CA LEU A 32 -4.13 -5.02 7.56
C LEU A 32 -5.17 -4.40 8.51
N GLY A 33 -5.99 -3.49 7.98
CA GLY A 33 -7.02 -2.76 8.72
C GLY A 33 -6.52 -1.52 9.45
N GLU A 34 -5.20 -1.32 9.57
CA GLU A 34 -4.62 -0.15 10.23
C GLU A 34 -4.31 0.96 9.22
N SER A 35 -4.31 2.19 9.73
CA SER A 35 -4.00 3.40 8.97
C SER A 35 -2.68 4.00 9.43
N VAL A 36 -1.85 4.38 8.48
CA VAL A 36 -0.55 5.02 8.72
C VAL A 36 -0.54 6.40 8.10
N HIS A 37 -0.12 7.39 8.88
CA HIS A 37 0.14 8.73 8.36
C HIS A 37 1.54 8.79 7.75
N ILE A 38 1.63 9.30 6.52
CA ILE A 38 2.87 9.44 5.76
C ILE A 38 3.05 10.93 5.45
N ASP A 39 4.13 11.50 5.98
CA ASP A 39 4.45 12.91 5.79
C ASP A 39 4.58 13.25 4.30
N GLY A 40 3.85 14.29 3.89
CA GLY A 40 3.81 14.76 2.51
C GLY A 40 3.02 13.86 1.55
N LEU A 41 2.30 12.84 2.02
CA LEU A 41 1.35 12.05 1.22
C LEU A 41 -0.07 12.10 1.81
N GLY A 42 -0.21 11.85 3.10
CA GLY A 42 -1.49 11.72 3.78
C GLY A 42 -1.64 10.39 4.49
N THR A 43 -2.87 9.88 4.59
CA THR A 43 -3.17 8.66 5.35
C THR A 43 -3.37 7.49 4.41
N VAL A 44 -2.66 6.38 4.65
CA VAL A 44 -2.77 5.16 3.87
C VAL A 44 -3.28 4.02 4.75
N THR A 45 -4.25 3.27 4.24
CA THR A 45 -4.84 2.12 4.93
C THR A 45 -4.77 0.89 4.02
N LEU A 46 -4.27 -0.23 4.55
CA LEU A 46 -4.35 -1.52 3.88
C LEU A 46 -5.73 -2.13 4.16
N LEU A 47 -6.60 -2.14 3.15
CA LEU A 47 -7.99 -2.57 3.30
C LEU A 47 -8.16 -4.08 3.18
N ALA A 48 -7.55 -4.67 2.15
CA ALA A 48 -7.69 -6.07 1.85
C ALA A 48 -6.42 -6.66 1.24
N VAL A 49 -6.24 -7.95 1.46
CA VAL A 49 -5.16 -8.76 0.90
C VAL A 49 -5.77 -10.04 0.37
N ASN A 50 -5.30 -10.49 -0.78
CA ASN A 50 -5.72 -11.75 -1.37
C ASN A 50 -4.51 -12.68 -1.57
N PRO A 51 -4.12 -13.43 -0.53
CA PRO A 51 -2.96 -14.30 -0.62
C PRO A 51 -3.17 -15.43 -1.64
N PRO A 52 -2.08 -15.97 -2.21
CA PRO A 52 -2.16 -17.20 -2.98
C PRO A 52 -2.75 -18.31 -2.11
N PRO A 53 -3.54 -19.21 -2.71
CA PRO A 53 -4.16 -20.29 -1.96
C PRO A 53 -3.08 -21.24 -1.41
N LEU A 54 -3.35 -21.82 -0.25
CA LEU A 54 -2.43 -22.75 0.41
C LEU A 54 -2.35 -24.11 -0.33
N LEU A 55 -3.39 -24.46 -1.08
CA LEU A 55 -3.48 -25.71 -1.83
C LEU A 55 -3.54 -25.42 -3.33
N SER A 56 -2.79 -26.20 -4.10
CA SER A 56 -2.57 -26.01 -5.54
C SER A 56 -3.81 -26.32 -6.41
N ASP A 57 -4.85 -26.91 -5.85
CA ASP A 57 -6.13 -27.20 -6.49
C ASP A 57 -7.13 -26.03 -6.43
N GLN A 58 -6.82 -24.98 -5.66
CA GLN A 58 -7.64 -23.78 -5.59
C GLN A 58 -7.25 -22.78 -6.69
N LYS A 59 -8.24 -22.38 -7.49
CA LYS A 59 -8.04 -21.53 -8.68
C LYS A 59 -8.02 -20.02 -8.40
N SER A 60 -8.35 -19.58 -7.18
CA SER A 60 -8.54 -18.16 -6.86
C SER A 60 -7.70 -17.72 -5.66
N GLY A 61 -6.76 -16.82 -5.89
CA GLY A 61 -5.83 -16.27 -4.90
C GLY A 61 -4.58 -15.73 -5.61
N GLY A 62 -3.81 -14.87 -4.96
CA GLY A 62 -2.56 -14.35 -5.54
C GLY A 62 -2.71 -13.09 -6.40
N TRP A 63 -3.82 -12.37 -6.26
CA TRP A 63 -4.00 -11.03 -6.82
C TRP A 63 -3.78 -9.90 -5.79
N THR A 64 -3.73 -8.69 -6.31
CA THR A 64 -3.30 -7.42 -5.71
C THR A 64 -3.97 -7.05 -4.39
N ILE A 65 -3.24 -6.28 -3.57
CA ILE A 65 -3.75 -5.64 -2.35
C ILE A 65 -4.74 -4.52 -2.68
N GLU A 66 -5.66 -4.24 -1.76
CA GLU A 66 -6.51 -3.05 -1.82
C GLU A 66 -6.05 -2.04 -0.79
N VAL A 67 -5.84 -0.80 -1.23
CA VAL A 67 -5.38 0.30 -0.38
C VAL A 67 -6.29 1.49 -0.52
N ASN A 68 -6.61 2.13 0.61
CA ASN A 68 -7.18 3.47 0.63
C ASN A 68 -6.05 4.47 0.82
N ILE A 69 -6.05 5.54 0.01
CA ILE A 69 -5.11 6.64 0.14
C ILE A 69 -5.93 7.92 0.27
N ASN A 70 -5.96 8.47 1.48
CA ASN A 70 -6.53 9.78 1.74
C ASN A 70 -5.40 10.81 1.67
N LEU A 71 -5.31 11.49 0.52
CA LEU A 71 -4.27 12.48 0.27
C LEU A 71 -4.40 13.68 1.21
N ASN A 72 -3.28 14.31 1.53
CA ASN A 72 -3.32 15.64 2.13
C ASN A 72 -4.07 16.61 1.19
N PRO A 73 -4.77 17.63 1.72
CA PRO A 73 -5.66 18.49 0.94
C PRO A 73 -4.95 19.34 -0.13
N ASP A 74 -3.64 19.55 0.00
CA ASP A 74 -2.78 20.24 -0.97
C ASP A 74 -2.30 19.32 -2.11
N LEU A 75 -2.54 18.02 -2.01
CA LEU A 75 -2.12 17.03 -2.98
C LEU A 75 -3.31 16.56 -3.84
N HIS A 76 -3.00 16.28 -5.09
CA HIS A 76 -3.91 15.66 -6.03
C HIS A 76 -3.15 14.66 -6.88
N TRP A 77 -3.89 13.70 -7.45
CA TRP A 77 -3.31 12.76 -8.40
C TRP A 77 -2.92 13.52 -9.66
N CYS A 78 -1.65 13.40 -10.08
CA CYS A 78 -1.25 13.84 -11.39
C CYS A 78 -1.90 12.93 -12.43
N GLU A 79 -2.54 13.52 -13.43
CA GLU A 79 -3.09 12.73 -14.52
C GLU A 79 -1.94 12.24 -15.43
N PRO A 80 -2.02 11.03 -16.00
CA PRO A 80 -0.94 10.47 -16.82
C PRO A 80 -0.52 11.36 -18.00
N TRP A 81 -1.44 12.18 -18.51
CA TRP A 81 -1.24 13.09 -19.64
C TRP A 81 -1.01 14.56 -19.22
N ASN A 82 -1.12 14.86 -17.92
CA ASN A 82 -0.83 16.18 -17.37
C ASN A 82 0.01 16.02 -16.10
N PRO A 83 1.32 15.75 -16.26
CA PRO A 83 2.20 15.56 -15.12
C PRO A 83 2.31 16.87 -14.32
N CYS A 84 2.14 16.73 -13.00
CA CYS A 84 2.83 17.59 -12.05
C CYS A 84 4.32 17.19 -12.01
#